data_AF-A0A1B6FGF9-F1
#
_entry.id   AF-A0A1B6FGF9-F1
#
_cell.length_a   1.000
_cell.length_b   1.000
_cell.length_c   1.000
_cell.angle_alpha   90.00
_cell.angle_beta   90.00
_cell.angle_gamma   90.00
#
_symmetry.space_group_name_H-M   'P 1'
#
loop_
_entity.id
_entity.type
_entity.pdbx_description
1 polymer ?
#
loop_
_entity_poly.entity_id
_entity_poly.type
_entity_poly.pdbx_seq_one_letter_code
_entity_poly.pdbx_strand_id
1 'polypeptide(L)'
;QEIEELKGSSDFFGMNHYLSLLVTSGTPEPNPSIYRDAGVTFPGFKLYPEGLRHLLNLIKTKYGNPPVFIAESGWVDSSEFNDTIRVEYYHNYLEQVLLAIHEDGCNVIGYTAWSLMDNFEWNKAYSVKFGLWHV
;
A
#
# COMPACT_ATOMS: atom_id res chain seq x y z
N GLN A 1 17.58 -5.56 26.56
CA GLN A 1 18.47 -4.67 25.79
C GLN A 1 17.85 -4.38 24.43
N GLU A 2 17.70 -5.35 23.54
CA GLU A 2 17.13 -5.15 22.18
C GLU A 2 15.74 -4.50 22.15
N ILE A 3 14.84 -4.85 23.09
CA ILE A 3 13.50 -4.23 23.20
C ILE A 3 13.58 -2.72 23.43
N GLU A 4 14.50 -2.27 24.28
CA GLU A 4 14.69 -0.85 24.59
C GLU A 4 15.29 -0.12 23.38
N GLU A 5 16.26 -0.74 22.71
CA GLU A 5 16.93 -0.18 21.53
C GLU A 5 15.98 -0.03 20.33
N LEU A 6 15.04 -0.97 20.15
CA LEU A 6 14.06 -0.92 19.06
C LEU A 6 12.94 0.08 19.31
N LYS A 7 12.55 0.30 20.57
CA LYS A 7 11.41 1.13 20.93
C LYS A 7 11.69 2.60 20.60
N GLY A 8 10.94 3.16 19.65
CA GLY A 8 11.10 4.56 19.24
C GLY A 8 12.27 4.80 18.29
N SER A 9 12.82 3.74 17.67
CA SER A 9 13.92 3.82 16.69
C SER A 9 13.52 4.37 15.31
N SER A 10 12.36 5.01 15.19
CA SER A 10 11.88 5.62 13.94
C SER A 10 11.25 6.99 14.18
N ASP A 11 11.69 7.99 13.42
CA ASP A 11 11.15 9.36 13.49
C ASP A 11 9.83 9.52 12.72
N PHE A 12 9.59 8.65 11.74
CA PHE A 12 8.37 8.61 10.93
C PHE A 12 8.06 7.18 10.49
N PHE A 13 6.83 6.95 10.06
CA PHE A 13 6.35 5.69 9.54
C PHE A 13 6.40 5.71 8.00
N GLY A 14 7.41 5.06 7.42
CA GLY A 14 7.47 4.81 5.98
C GLY A 14 6.63 3.59 5.61
N MET A 15 5.72 3.73 4.65
CA MET A 15 4.87 2.61 4.21
C MET A 15 4.71 2.52 2.70
N ASN A 16 4.62 1.30 2.21
CA ASN A 16 4.22 1.00 0.84
C ASN A 16 2.80 0.42 0.87
N HIS A 17 1.92 0.89 -0.01
CA HIS A 17 0.55 0.39 -0.07
C HIS A 17 0.05 0.31 -1.52
N TYR A 18 -0.42 -0.88 -1.90
CA TYR A 18 -0.88 -1.17 -3.25
C TYR A 18 -2.34 -1.60 -3.30
N LEU A 19 -2.74 -2.52 -2.42
CA LEU A 19 -4.06 -3.16 -2.43
C LEU A 19 -4.46 -3.62 -1.04
N SER A 20 -5.75 -3.92 -0.89
CA SER A 20 -6.30 -4.57 0.30
C SER A 20 -6.87 -5.94 -0.05
N LEU A 21 -6.77 -6.87 0.89
CA LEU A 21 -7.23 -8.24 0.74
C LEU A 21 -8.45 -8.47 1.65
N LEU A 22 -9.49 -9.09 1.13
CA LEU A 22 -10.49 -9.72 1.98
C LEU A 22 -9.91 -11.02 2.51
N VAL A 23 -10.12 -11.32 3.79
CA VAL A 23 -9.65 -12.56 4.41
C VAL A 23 -10.77 -13.18 5.24
N THR A 24 -10.76 -14.50 5.38
CA THR A 24 -11.66 -15.23 6.27
C THR A 24 -10.88 -16.24 7.10
N SER A 25 -11.45 -16.67 8.22
CA SER A 25 -10.88 -17.78 9.01
C SER A 25 -10.88 -19.06 8.18
N GLY A 26 -9.79 -19.82 8.25
CA GLY A 26 -9.72 -21.13 7.63
C GLY A 26 -8.40 -21.85 7.92
N THR A 27 -8.31 -23.11 7.50
CA THR A 27 -7.09 -23.92 7.58
C THR A 27 -6.32 -23.83 6.27
N PRO A 28 -5.19 -23.10 6.21
CA PRO A 28 -4.49 -22.90 4.95
C PRO A 28 -3.77 -24.18 4.52
N GLU A 29 -3.40 -24.22 3.23
CA GLU A 29 -2.60 -25.27 2.59
C GLU A 29 -1.44 -25.77 3.49
N PRO A 30 -1.00 -27.04 3.35
CA PRO A 30 -0.03 -27.66 4.26
C PRO A 30 1.36 -26.98 4.24
N ASN A 31 1.65 -26.15 3.24
CA ASN A 31 2.93 -25.45 3.12
C ASN A 31 3.04 -24.29 4.14
N PRO A 32 4.20 -24.10 4.79
CA PRO A 32 4.44 -22.95 5.66
C PRO A 32 4.22 -21.63 4.90
N SER A 33 3.45 -20.71 5.48
CA SER A 33 3.20 -19.38 4.93
C SER A 33 2.66 -18.43 6.00
N ILE A 34 2.76 -17.12 5.75
CA ILE A 34 2.20 -16.09 6.62
C ILE A 34 0.69 -16.28 6.86
N TYR A 35 -0.03 -16.81 5.87
CA TYR A 35 -1.47 -17.03 5.97
C TYR A 35 -1.81 -18.21 6.87
N ARG A 36 -0.98 -19.26 6.83
CA ARG A 36 -1.07 -20.42 7.73
C ARG A 36 -0.89 -20.00 9.19
N ASP A 37 0.14 -19.22 9.48
CA ASP A 37 0.41 -18.76 10.84
C ASP A 37 -0.68 -17.79 11.35
N ALA A 38 -1.24 -16.99 10.44
CA ALA A 38 -2.38 -16.11 10.74
C ALA A 38 -3.74 -16.84 10.83
N GLY A 39 -3.84 -18.10 10.39
CA GLY A 39 -5.09 -18.87 10.39
C GLY A 39 -6.15 -18.32 9.43
N VAL A 40 -5.74 -17.74 8.30
CA VAL A 40 -6.65 -17.10 7.34
C VAL A 40 -6.51 -17.67 5.93
N THR A 41 -7.62 -17.65 5.19
CA THR A 41 -7.66 -17.93 3.75
C THR A 41 -8.08 -16.69 2.98
N PHE A 42 -7.68 -16.67 1.70
CA PHE A 42 -7.82 -15.53 0.82
C PHE A 42 -8.78 -15.86 -0.34
N PRO A 43 -10.01 -15.33 -0.35
CA PRO A 43 -10.98 -15.57 -1.42
C PRO A 43 -10.74 -14.73 -2.69
N GLY A 44 -9.94 -13.67 -2.63
CA GLY A 44 -9.68 -12.80 -3.78
C GLY A 44 -9.34 -11.36 -3.39
N PHE A 45 -8.75 -10.61 -4.33
CA PHE A 45 -8.38 -9.21 -4.14
C PHE A 45 -9.25 -8.33 -5.04
N LYS A 46 -9.46 -7.10 -4.58
CA LYS A 46 -10.03 -6.02 -5.39
C LYS A 46 -9.25 -4.75 -5.08
N LEU A 47 -9.11 -3.87 -6.07
CA LEU A 47 -8.73 -2.49 -5.79
C LEU A 47 -9.75 -1.89 -4.81
N TYR A 48 -9.25 -1.45 -3.67
CA TYR A 48 -10.08 -0.91 -2.59
C TYR A 48 -9.36 0.31 -1.98
N PRO A 49 -9.51 1.50 -2.60
CA PRO A 49 -8.86 2.73 -2.18
C PRO A 49 -9.08 3.05 -0.69
N GLU A 50 -10.29 2.82 -0.18
CA GLU A 50 -10.67 3.07 1.22
C GLU A 50 -9.83 2.23 2.20
N GLY A 51 -9.25 1.13 1.74
CA GLY A 51 -8.28 0.34 2.49
C GLY A 51 -7.05 1.16 2.91
N LEU A 52 -6.57 2.08 2.08
CA LEU A 52 -5.47 2.99 2.43
C LEU A 52 -5.89 3.92 3.57
N ARG A 53 -7.08 4.54 3.49
CA ARG A 53 -7.62 5.40 4.56
C ARG A 53 -7.80 4.63 5.86
N HIS A 54 -8.32 3.41 5.80
CA HIS A 54 -8.45 2.55 6.99
C HIS A 54 -7.09 2.21 7.60
N LEU A 55 -6.08 1.90 6.79
CA LEU A 55 -4.73 1.61 7.27
C LEU A 55 -4.08 2.84 7.93
N LEU A 56 -4.24 4.04 7.35
CA LEU A 56 -3.78 5.29 7.95
C LEU A 56 -4.43 5.54 9.31
N ASN A 57 -5.74 5.31 9.43
CA ASN A 57 -6.46 5.41 10.71
C ASN A 57 -6.00 4.36 11.72
N LEU A 58 -5.69 3.14 11.28
CA LEU A 58 -5.12 2.12 12.14
C LEU A 58 -3.74 2.56 12.65
N ILE A 59 -2.88 3.11 11.79
CA ILE A 59 -1.57 3.63 12.20
C ILE A 59 -1.73 4.76 13.22
N LYS A 60 -2.64 5.70 12.95
CA LYS A 60 -2.98 6.79 13.85
C LYS A 60 -3.36 6.29 15.25
N THR A 61 -4.34 5.40 15.32
CA THR A 61 -4.92 4.92 16.58
C THR A 61 -4.00 3.96 17.33
N LYS A 62 -3.30 3.08 16.62
CA LYS A 62 -2.47 2.02 17.22
C LYS A 62 -1.06 2.48 17.57
N TYR A 63 -0.49 3.41 16.82
CA TYR A 63 0.91 3.84 16.97
C TYR A 63 1.06 5.31 17.38
N GLY A 64 -0.01 5.98 17.80
CA GLY A 64 0.05 7.33 18.38
C GLY A 64 0.21 8.45 17.35
N ASN A 65 -0.38 8.30 16.17
CA ASN A 65 -0.36 9.28 15.08
C ASN A 65 1.03 9.80 14.69
N PRO A 66 2.01 8.90 14.41
CA PRO A 66 3.32 9.33 13.95
C PRO A 66 3.20 10.00 12.58
N PRO A 67 4.19 10.81 12.16
CA PRO A 67 4.28 11.26 10.77
C PRO A 67 4.33 10.05 9.83
N VAL A 68 3.51 10.02 8.79
CA VAL A 68 3.43 8.92 7.82
C VAL A 68 3.89 9.40 6.45
N PHE A 69 4.85 8.70 5.86
CA PHE A 69 5.28 8.92 4.48
C PHE A 69 4.91 7.70 3.64
N ILE A 70 4.02 7.88 2.67
CA ILE A 70 3.66 6.81 1.73
C ILE A 70 4.76 6.75 0.68
N ALA A 71 5.69 5.82 0.87
CA ALA A 71 6.91 5.68 0.08
C ALA A 71 6.67 5.00 -1.28
N GLU A 72 5.63 4.18 -1.39
CA GLU A 72 5.17 3.65 -2.67
C GLU A 72 3.67 3.43 -2.69
N SER A 73 3.04 3.80 -3.81
CA SER A 73 1.69 3.42 -4.18
C SER A 73 1.55 3.59 -5.69
N GLY A 74 0.98 2.60 -6.37
CA GLY A 74 0.87 2.60 -7.82
C GLY A 74 0.09 1.41 -8.37
N TRP A 75 -0.19 1.44 -9.66
CA TRP A 75 -0.87 0.36 -10.35
C TRP A 75 -0.38 0.16 -11.78
N VAL A 76 -0.44 -1.09 -12.23
CA VAL A 76 -0.06 -1.47 -13.58
C VAL A 76 -1.11 -1.05 -14.59
N ASP A 77 -0.67 -0.53 -15.73
CA ASP A 77 -1.51 -0.32 -16.91
C ASP A 77 -0.70 -0.71 -18.14
N SER A 78 -1.22 -1.67 -18.93
CA SER A 78 -0.54 -2.17 -20.14
C SER A 78 -0.68 -1.25 -21.34
N SER A 79 -1.46 -0.17 -21.22
CA SER A 79 -1.63 0.84 -22.27
C SER A 79 -0.32 1.63 -22.45
N GLU A 80 0.05 1.96 -23.68
CA GLU A 80 1.30 2.70 -23.95
C GLU A 80 1.23 4.16 -23.51
N PHE A 81 0.19 4.89 -23.96
CA PHE A 81 0.07 6.33 -23.72
C PHE A 81 -1.26 6.76 -23.10
N ASN A 82 -2.27 5.89 -23.10
CA ASN A 82 -3.59 6.20 -22.57
C ASN A 82 -3.89 5.31 -21.36
N ASP A 83 -3.12 5.50 -20.30
CA ASP A 83 -3.11 4.74 -19.06
C ASP A 83 -4.22 5.17 -18.08
N THR A 84 -5.46 5.23 -18.56
CA THR A 84 -6.59 5.75 -17.78
C THR A 84 -6.87 4.95 -16.52
N ILE A 85 -6.52 3.66 -16.47
CA ILE A 85 -6.68 2.84 -15.26
C ILE A 85 -5.73 3.32 -14.18
N ARG A 86 -4.50 3.69 -14.56
CA ARG A 86 -3.51 4.28 -13.64
C ARG A 86 -3.95 5.65 -13.14
N VAL A 87 -4.50 6.49 -14.03
CA VAL A 87 -5.08 7.78 -13.64
C VAL A 87 -6.20 7.60 -12.62
N GLU A 88 -7.14 6.68 -12.87
CA GLU A 88 -8.24 6.37 -11.95
C GLU A 88 -7.74 5.83 -10.61
N TYR A 89 -6.72 4.97 -10.62
CA TYR A 89 -6.07 4.51 -9.39
C TYR A 89 -5.56 5.68 -8.54
N TYR A 90 -4.75 6.56 -9.12
CA TYR A 90 -4.17 7.67 -8.37
C TYR A 90 -5.24 8.65 -7.90
N HIS A 91 -6.24 8.95 -8.72
CA HIS A 91 -7.38 9.78 -8.32
C HIS A 91 -8.04 9.23 -7.06
N ASN A 92 -8.45 7.97 -7.08
CA ASN A 92 -9.20 7.37 -5.99
C ASN A 92 -8.35 7.19 -4.73
N TYR A 93 -7.06 6.84 -4.85
CA TYR A 93 -6.19 6.65 -3.68
C TYR A 93 -5.78 7.99 -3.05
N LEU A 94 -5.48 9.02 -3.86
CA LEU A 94 -5.16 10.36 -3.34
C LEU A 94 -6.38 11.01 -2.68
N GLU A 95 -7.59 10.79 -3.20
CA GLU A 95 -8.82 11.19 -2.52
C GLU A 95 -8.88 10.61 -1.11
N GLN A 96 -8.63 9.31 -0.95
CA GLN A 96 -8.64 8.66 0.36
C GLN A 96 -7.53 9.16 1.30
N VAL A 97 -6.36 9.53 0.77
CA VAL A 97 -5.30 10.19 1.56
C VAL A 97 -5.75 11.57 2.03
N LEU A 98 -6.34 12.37 1.16
CA LEU A 98 -6.86 13.70 1.51
C LEU A 98 -7.96 13.62 2.57
N LEU A 99 -8.88 12.67 2.44
CA LEU A 99 -9.91 12.43 3.46
C LEU A 99 -9.29 11.99 4.79
N ALA A 100 -8.27 11.11 4.77
CA ALA A 100 -7.56 10.70 5.98
C ALA A 100 -6.87 11.89 6.68
N ILE A 101 -6.32 12.84 5.92
CA ILE A 101 -5.68 14.05 6.47
C ILE A 101 -6.74 15.01 7.03
N HIS A 102 -7.75 15.37 6.23
CA HIS A 102 -8.64 16.49 6.51
C HIS A 102 -9.85 16.12 7.36
N GLU A 103 -10.38 14.91 7.23
CA GLU A 103 -11.55 14.46 7.98
C GLU A 103 -11.14 13.64 9.21
N ASP A 104 -10.09 12.83 9.09
CA ASP A 104 -9.70 11.91 10.16
C ASP A 104 -8.53 12.41 11.01
N GLY A 105 -7.77 13.42 10.57
CA GLY A 105 -6.62 13.96 11.29
C GLY A 105 -5.38 13.04 11.31
N CYS A 106 -5.21 12.20 10.28
CA CYS A 106 -3.99 11.40 10.12
C CYS A 106 -2.80 12.30 9.74
N ASN A 107 -1.66 12.09 10.37
CA ASN A 107 -0.44 12.89 10.12
C ASN A 107 0.34 12.40 8.89
N VAL A 108 -0.24 12.52 7.69
CA VAL A 108 0.44 12.16 6.44
C VAL A 108 1.30 13.33 5.98
N ILE A 109 2.60 13.08 5.76
CA ILE A 109 3.60 14.09 5.42
C ILE A 109 4.14 13.97 3.99
N GLY A 110 3.78 12.91 3.26
CA GLY A 110 4.21 12.74 1.88
C GLY A 110 3.61 11.52 1.20
N TYR A 111 3.65 11.54 -0.13
CA TYR A 111 3.17 10.48 -1.02
C TYR A 111 4.11 10.37 -2.23
N THR A 112 4.51 9.15 -2.55
CA THR A 112 5.37 8.85 -3.70
C THR A 112 4.67 7.84 -4.60
N ALA A 113 4.42 8.26 -5.84
CA ALA A 113 3.88 7.42 -6.90
C ALA A 113 4.92 6.37 -7.33
N TRP A 114 4.52 5.11 -7.42
CA TRP A 114 5.30 4.04 -8.02
C TRP A 114 4.82 3.80 -9.46
N SER A 115 5.59 4.10 -10.49
CA SER A 115 6.99 4.55 -10.49
C SER A 115 7.19 5.76 -11.41
N LEU A 116 8.33 6.44 -11.28
CA LEU A 116 8.68 7.54 -12.18
C LEU A 116 8.69 7.09 -13.65
N MET A 117 9.27 5.92 -13.93
CA MET A 117 9.42 5.37 -15.28
C MET A 117 9.15 3.87 -15.30
N ASP A 118 8.85 3.34 -16.49
CA ASP A 118 8.82 1.89 -16.73
C ASP A 118 10.17 1.29 -16.31
N ASN A 119 10.13 0.17 -15.59
CA ASN A 119 11.31 -0.44 -15.00
C ASN A 119 11.19 -1.97 -14.96
N PHE A 120 12.22 -2.64 -14.46
CA PHE A 120 12.24 -4.09 -14.29
C PHE A 120 11.45 -4.48 -13.04
N GLU A 121 10.23 -4.97 -13.21
CA GLU A 121 9.32 -5.35 -12.12
C GLU A 121 9.59 -6.80 -11.66
N TRP A 122 10.72 -7.01 -10.97
CA TRP A 122 11.04 -8.26 -10.27
C TRP A 122 10.72 -9.55 -11.07
N ASN A 123 9.77 -10.35 -10.59
CA ASN A 123 9.34 -11.61 -11.20
C ASN A 123 8.52 -11.43 -12.49
N LYS A 124 8.10 -10.20 -12.80
CA LYS A 124 7.43 -9.81 -14.04
C LYS A 124 8.39 -9.19 -15.06
N ALA A 125 9.63 -8.87 -14.68
CA ALA A 125 10.59 -8.22 -15.56
C ALA A 125 9.94 -7.01 -16.26
N TYR A 126 10.05 -6.91 -17.59
CA TYR A 126 9.47 -5.81 -18.38
C TYR A 126 8.04 -6.07 -18.87
N SER A 127 7.35 -7.11 -18.38
CA SER A 127 6.01 -7.48 -18.86
C SER A 127 4.87 -6.60 -18.32
N VAL A 128 5.14 -5.79 -17.31
CA VAL A 128 4.18 -4.86 -16.71
C VAL A 128 4.79 -3.47 -16.59
N LYS A 129 3.91 -2.47 -16.62
CA LYS A 129 4.29 -1.05 -16.67
C LYS A 129 3.66 -0.30 -15.51
N PHE A 130 4.50 0.20 -14.60
CA PHE A 130 4.09 1.09 -13.49
C PHE A 130 4.43 2.56 -13.78
N GLY A 131 5.24 2.83 -14.80
CA GLY A 131 5.84 4.14 -15.02
C GLY A 131 4.82 5.21 -15.38
N LEU A 132 4.90 6.35 -14.72
CA LEU A 132 4.31 7.60 -15.22
C LEU A 132 4.98 8.07 -16.52
N TRP A 133 6.20 7.59 -16.77
CA TRP A 133 6.94 7.81 -17.99
C TRP A 133 7.21 6.49 -18.72
N HIS A 134 6.82 6.44 -19.99
CA HIS A 134 7.06 5.29 -20.86
C HIS A 134 8.54 5.23 -21.32
N VAL A 135 9.12 4.03 -21.32
CA VAL A 135 10.51 3.74 -21.74
C VAL A 135 10.54 2.72 -22.86
#